data_AF-A0A9E4ZQ03-F1
#
_entry.id   AF-A0A9E4ZQ03-F1
#
_cell.length_a   1.000
_cell.length_b   1.000
_cell.length_c   1.000
_cell.angle_alpha   90.00
_cell.angle_beta   90.00
_cell.angle_gamma   90.00
#
_symmetry.space_group_name_H-M   'P 1'
#
loop_
_entity.id
_entity.type
_entity.pdbx_description
1 polymer ?
#
loop_
_entity_poly.entity_id
_entity_poly.type
_entity_poly.pdbx_seq_one_letter_code
_entity_poly.pdbx_strand_id
1 'polypeptide(L)' 'SRALLRSQEFGDRIPIGVFYQNELVPTYEARINQRAPSYLQNPPYKQQIIVNNKLTTLVDDLLKEKEVD' A
#
# COMPACT_ATOMS: atom_id res chain seq x y z
N SER A 1 -19.26 20.77 3.19
CA SER A 1 -19.15 19.43 3.81
C SER A 1 -19.79 19.47 5.19
N ARG A 2 -20.79 18.61 5.48
CA ARG A 2 -21.42 18.52 6.81
C ARG A 2 -20.45 18.03 7.90
N ALA A 3 -19.46 17.21 7.55
CA ALA A 3 -18.43 16.73 8.48
C ALA A 3 -17.55 17.86 9.01
N LEU A 4 -17.18 18.81 8.13
CA LEU A 4 -16.36 19.97 8.49
C LEU A 4 -17.08 20.88 9.51
N LEU A 5 -18.40 21.05 9.33
CA LEU A 5 -19.21 21.83 10.27
C LEU A 5 -19.26 21.17 11.65
N ARG A 6 -19.41 19.84 11.70
CA ARG A 6 -19.36 19.08 12.96
C ARG A 6 -18.00 19.18 13.64
N SER A 7 -16.88 19.12 12.89
CA SER A 7 -15.54 19.25 13.49
C SER A 7 -15.24 20.63 14.09
N GLN A 8 -16.04 21.65 13.75
CA GLN A 8 -15.89 23.02 14.23
C GLN A 8 -16.77 23.31 15.46
N GLU A 9 -17.63 22.39 15.89
CA GLU A 9 -18.44 22.56 17.10
C GLU A 9 -17.54 22.43 18.35
N PHE A 10 -17.37 23.55 19.07
CA PHE A 10 -16.65 23.61 20.34
C PHE A 10 -17.39 24.56 21.29
N GLY A 11 -17.60 24.17 22.55
CA GLY A 11 -18.41 24.93 23.52
C GLY A 11 -19.41 24.04 24.25
N ASP A 12 -20.70 24.36 24.19
CA ASP A 12 -21.77 23.70 24.96
C ASP A 12 -21.93 22.20 24.67
N ARG A 13 -21.43 21.72 23.52
CA ARG A 13 -21.43 20.30 23.14
C ARG A 13 -20.15 19.96 22.39
N ILE A 14 -19.54 18.84 22.77
CA ILE A 14 -18.39 18.25 22.08
C ILE A 14 -18.93 17.07 21.25
N PRO A 15 -18.92 17.15 19.91
CA PRO A 15 -19.36 16.04 19.09
C PRO A 15 -18.36 14.88 19.18
N ILE A 16 -18.89 13.65 19.27
CA ILE A 16 -18.12 12.40 19.31
C ILE A 16 -18.63 11.44 18.23
N GLY A 17 -17.79 10.49 17.81
CA GLY A 17 -18.13 9.48 16.80
C GLY A 17 -17.45 9.71 15.45
N VAL A 18 -18.01 9.10 14.39
CA VAL A 18 -17.45 9.19 13.03
C VAL A 18 -18.04 10.41 12.31
N PHE A 19 -17.17 11.34 11.92
CA PHE A 19 -17.55 12.59 11.26
C PHE A 19 -17.61 12.41 9.75
N TYR A 20 -16.72 11.58 9.21
CA TYR A 20 -16.60 11.29 7.80
C TYR A 20 -15.95 9.91 7.60
N GLN A 21 -16.49 9.12 6.68
CA GLN A 21 -15.95 7.86 6.22
C GLN A 21 -16.25 7.75 4.73
N ASN A 22 -15.22 7.53 3.92
CA ASN A 22 -15.36 7.37 2.48
C ASN A 22 -14.53 6.17 2.03
N GLU A 23 -15.22 5.10 1.68
CA GLU A 23 -14.64 3.83 1.26
C GLU A 23 -14.53 3.69 -0.26
N LEU A 24 -14.99 4.70 -1.01
CA LEU A 24 -14.91 4.70 -2.48
C LEU A 24 -13.52 5.08 -2.98
N VAL A 25 -12.69 5.68 -2.12
CA VAL A 25 -11.31 6.01 -2.46
C VAL A 25 -10.46 4.76 -2.24
N PRO A 26 -9.75 4.26 -3.27
CA PRO A 26 -8.92 3.07 -3.12
C PRO A 26 -7.81 3.33 -2.10
N THR A 27 -7.55 2.34 -1.26
CA THR A 27 -6.46 2.39 -0.29
C THR A 27 -5.09 2.40 -0.99
N TYR A 28 -4.02 2.66 -0.24
CA TYR A 28 -2.67 2.63 -0.79
C TYR A 28 -2.29 1.22 -1.29
N GLU A 29 -2.66 0.20 -0.54
CA GLU A 29 -2.45 -1.21 -0.86
C GLU A 29 -3.21 -1.60 -2.13
N ALA A 30 -4.46 -1.14 -2.30
CA ALA A 30 -5.23 -1.38 -3.51
C ALA A 30 -4.55 -0.78 -4.75
N ARG A 31 -3.92 0.40 -4.62
CA ARG A 31 -3.14 1.03 -5.70
C ARG A 31 -1.83 0.29 -5.99
N ILE A 32 -1.17 -0.27 -4.97
CA ILE A 32 0.00 -1.12 -5.20
C ILE A 32 -0.43 -2.39 -5.93
N ASN A 33 -1.53 -3.02 -5.53
CA ASN A 33 -2.02 -4.25 -6.14
C ASN A 33 -2.38 -4.08 -7.63
N GLN A 34 -2.77 -2.88 -8.05
CA GLN A 34 -2.97 -2.56 -9.48
C GLN A 34 -1.67 -2.60 -10.30
N ARG A 35 -0.52 -2.27 -9.69
CA ARG A 35 0.80 -2.28 -10.35
C ARG A 35 1.54 -3.60 -10.15
N ALA A 36 1.34 -4.24 -9.00
CA ALA A 36 1.93 -5.51 -8.60
C ALA A 36 0.80 -6.46 -8.17
N PRO A 37 0.21 -7.23 -9.10
CA PRO A 37 -0.97 -8.06 -8.85
C PRO A 37 -0.82 -9.11 -7.74
N SER A 38 0.41 -9.52 -7.45
CA SER A 38 0.72 -10.49 -6.40
C SER A 38 0.88 -9.86 -5.01
N TYR A 39 0.83 -8.53 -4.87
CA TYR A 39 1.20 -7.84 -3.62
C TYR A 39 0.36 -8.25 -2.41
N LEU A 40 -0.96 -8.44 -2.59
CA LEU A 40 -1.84 -8.88 -1.49
C LEU A 40 -1.66 -10.37 -1.14
N GLN A 41 -1.32 -11.20 -2.12
CA GLN A 41 -1.15 -12.65 -1.94
C GLN A 41 0.24 -12.99 -1.39
N ASN A 42 1.28 -12.31 -1.89
CA ASN A 42 2.68 -12.50 -1.54
C ASN A 42 3.36 -11.16 -1.22
N PRO A 43 2.99 -10.51 -0.10
CA PRO A 43 3.57 -9.24 0.31
C PRO A 43 5.06 -9.39 0.68
N PRO A 44 5.84 -8.28 0.71
CA PRO A 44 7.28 -8.32 0.91
C PRO A 44 7.75 -9.12 2.13
N TYR A 45 7.01 -9.04 3.25
CA TYR A 45 7.37 -9.76 4.48
C TYR A 45 7.17 -11.28 4.40
N LYS A 46 6.36 -11.77 3.44
CA LYS A 46 6.15 -13.21 3.20
C LYS A 46 7.06 -13.77 2.11
N GLN A 47 7.71 -12.91 1.34
CA GLN A 47 8.52 -13.36 0.22
C GLN A 47 9.76 -14.11 0.70
N GLN A 48 9.94 -15.32 0.20
CA GLN A 48 11.16 -16.09 0.44
C GLN A 48 12.28 -15.55 -0.45
N ILE A 49 13.27 -14.90 0.16
CA ILE A 49 14.40 -14.29 -0.55
C ILE A 49 15.61 -15.22 -0.73
N ILE A 50 15.69 -16.30 0.06
CA ILE A 50 16.80 -17.27 0.05
C ILE A 50 16.25 -18.71 0.12
N VAL A 51 16.78 -19.58 -0.72
CA VAL A 51 16.58 -21.03 -0.70
C VAL A 51 17.95 -21.70 -0.79
N ASN A 52 18.26 -22.65 0.11
CA ASN A 52 19.53 -23.41 0.07
C ASN A 52 20.78 -22.51 -0.04
N ASN A 53 20.79 -21.40 0.70
CA ASN A 53 21.87 -20.39 0.70
C ASN A 53 22.09 -19.68 -0.65
N LYS A 54 21.09 -19.72 -1.54
CA LYS A 54 21.05 -19.01 -2.83
C LYS A 54 19.90 -18.01 -2.86
N LEU A 55 20.12 -16.87 -3.50
CA LEU A 55 19.07 -15.88 -3.73
C LEU A 55 18.00 -16.47 -4.66
N THR A 56 16.73 -16.22 -4.34
CA THR A 56 15.60 -16.64 -5.19
C THR A 56 15.29 -15.61 -6.28
N THR A 57 15.76 -14.37 -6.12
CA THR A 57 15.56 -13.31 -7.09
C THR A 57 16.44 -13.52 -8.32
N LEU A 58 15.81 -13.67 -9.48
CA LEU A 58 16.50 -13.75 -10.77
C LEU A 58 16.81 -12.32 -11.26
N VAL A 59 18.09 -12.03 -11.47
CA VAL A 59 18.58 -10.71 -11.92
C VAL A 59 19.29 -10.77 -13.28
N ASP A 60 19.31 -11.95 -13.93
CA ASP A 60 20.06 -12.19 -15.15
C ASP A 60 19.66 -11.24 -16.29
N ASP A 61 18.36 -11.02 -16.46
CA ASP A 61 17.82 -10.10 -17.48
C ASP A 61 18.27 -8.65 -17.24
N LEU A 62 18.33 -8.22 -15.97
CA LEU A 62 18.78 -6.88 -15.59
C LEU A 62 20.28 -6.70 -15.85
N LEU A 63 21.08 -7.73 -15.59
CA LEU A 63 22.52 -7.70 -15.82
C LEU A 63 22.83 -7.65 -17.32
N LYS A 64 22.14 -8.47 -18.11
CA LYS A 64 22.29 -8.52 -19.57
C LYS A 64 21.97 -7.17 -20.24
N GLU A 65 20.97 -6.44 -19.73
CA GLU A 65 20.65 -5.09 -20.23
C GLU A 65 21.79 -4.08 -20.00
N LYS A 66 22.66 -4.32 -19.00
CA LYS A 66 23.75 -3.41 -18.63
C LYS A 66 25.11 -3.82 -19.16
N GLU A 67 25.22 -4.95 -19.84
CA GLU A 67 26.45 -5.33 -20.53
C GLU A 67 26.71 -4.35 -21.69
N VAL A 68 27.92 -3.78 -21.71
CA VAL A 68 28.41 -2.93 -22.80
C VAL A 68 29.34 -3.81 -23.63
N ASP A 69 29.14 -3.83 -24.95
CA ASP A 69 29.99 -4.55 -25.91
C ASP A 69 31.47 -4.12 -25.83
#